data_AF-A0AAX0LB38-F1
#
_entry.id   AF-A0AAX0LB38-F1
#
_cell.length_a   1.000
_cell.length_b   1.000
_cell.length_c   1.000
_cell.angle_alpha   90.00
_cell.angle_beta   90.00
_cell.angle_gamma   90.00
#
_symmetry.space_group_name_H-M   'P 1'
#
loop_
_entity.id
_entity.type
_entity.pdbx_description
1 polymer ?
#
loop_
_entity_poly.entity_id
_entity_poly.type
_entity_poly.pdbx_seq_one_letter_code
_entity_poly.pdbx_strand_id
1 'polypeptide(L)'
;MNNKEFCEKLNISEPTLYNWKKDKPFLYKIVMEYKDKNEDKKENLSKNEILLKYFNNLSELEKDYYISEITARALKKEIDK
;
A
#
# COMPACT_ATOMS: atom_id res chain seq x y z
N MET A 1 1.82 -12.68 5.82
CA MET A 1 0.36 -12.91 5.93
C MET A 1 0.14 -14.35 5.53
N ASN A 2 -0.30 -15.18 6.46
CA ASN A 2 -0.54 -16.59 6.15
C ASN A 2 -1.74 -16.75 5.19
N ASN A 3 -1.89 -17.93 4.57
CA ASN A 3 -2.98 -18.17 3.60
C ASN A 3 -4.38 -18.00 4.22
N LYS A 4 -4.53 -18.31 5.52
CA LYS A 4 -5.80 -18.17 6.25
C LYS A 4 -6.24 -16.70 6.35
N GLU A 5 -5.37 -15.83 6.86
CA GLU A 5 -5.57 -14.38 6.93
C GLU A 5 -5.85 -13.78 5.55
N PHE A 6 -5.18 -14.30 4.51
CA PHE A 6 -5.41 -13.83 3.16
C PHE A 6 -6.78 -14.23 2.62
N CYS A 7 -7.22 -15.47 2.87
CA CYS A 7 -8.54 -15.96 2.50
C CYS A 7 -9.66 -15.18 3.21
N GLU A 8 -9.46 -14.84 4.49
CA GLU A 8 -10.39 -13.98 5.24
C GLU A 8 -10.55 -12.60 4.59
N LYS A 9 -9.45 -11.96 4.16
CA LYS A 9 -9.51 -10.67 3.43
C LYS A 9 -10.22 -10.76 2.09
N LEU A 10 -10.05 -11.87 1.39
CA LEU A 10 -10.70 -12.12 0.10
C LEU A 10 -12.17 -12.58 0.26
N ASN A 11 -12.61 -12.82 1.50
CA ASN A 11 -13.91 -13.39 1.82
C ASN A 11 -14.17 -14.73 1.08
N ILE A 12 -13.16 -15.60 1.08
CA ILE A 12 -13.24 -16.95 0.50
C ILE A 12 -12.76 -18.00 1.51
N SER A 13 -13.09 -19.27 1.25
CA SER A 13 -12.54 -20.38 2.03
C SER A 13 -11.13 -20.77 1.55
N GLU A 14 -10.29 -21.30 2.44
CA GLU A 14 -8.97 -21.84 2.05
C GLU A 14 -9.04 -22.88 0.91
N PRO A 15 -9.98 -23.85 0.92
CA PRO A 15 -10.17 -24.75 -0.21
C PRO A 15 -10.42 -24.03 -1.55
N THR A 16 -11.14 -22.91 -1.54
CA THR A 16 -11.37 -22.11 -2.75
C THR A 16 -10.04 -21.61 -3.34
N LEU A 17 -9.14 -21.10 -2.50
CA LEU A 17 -7.82 -20.66 -2.95
C LEU A 17 -6.99 -21.82 -3.51
N TYR A 18 -7.01 -23.00 -2.86
CA TYR A 18 -6.29 -24.18 -3.36
C TYR A 18 -6.86 -24.70 -4.67
N ASN A 19 -8.19 -24.69 -4.84
CA ASN A 19 -8.84 -25.10 -6.09
C ASN A 19 -8.42 -24.22 -7.27
N TRP A 20 -8.22 -22.91 -7.05
CA TRP A 20 -7.73 -22.02 -8.11
C TRP A 20 -6.37 -22.42 -8.67
N LYS A 21 -5.50 -23.08 -7.88
CA LYS A 21 -4.21 -23.59 -8.38
C LYS A 21 -4.40 -24.56 -9.56
N LYS A 22 -5.50 -25.32 -9.55
CA LYS A 22 -5.84 -26.29 -10.60
C LYS A 22 -6.79 -25.69 -11.64
N ASP A 23 -7.88 -25.07 -11.19
CA ASP A 23 -8.99 -24.70 -12.06
C ASP A 23 -8.80 -23.32 -12.72
N LYS A 24 -7.97 -22.46 -12.11
CA LYS A 24 -7.70 -21.08 -12.56
C LYS A 24 -6.24 -20.68 -12.29
N PRO A 25 -5.24 -21.38 -12.86
CA PRO A 25 -3.83 -21.22 -12.49
C PRO A 25 -3.30 -19.80 -12.67
N PHE A 26 -3.81 -19.07 -13.67
CA PHE A 26 -3.42 -17.67 -13.88
C PHE A 26 -3.98 -16.73 -12.81
N LEU A 27 -5.23 -16.91 -12.39
CA LEU A 27 -5.83 -16.16 -11.28
C LEU A 27 -5.09 -16.46 -9.98
N TYR A 28 -4.81 -17.73 -9.72
CA TYR A 28 -4.02 -18.14 -8.56
C TYR A 28 -2.66 -17.44 -8.54
N LYS A 29 -1.95 -17.40 -9.67
CA LYS A 29 -0.67 -16.71 -9.80
C LYS A 29 -0.78 -15.22 -9.46
N ILE A 30 -1.73 -14.49 -10.04
CA ILE A 30 -1.94 -13.05 -9.77
C ILE A 30 -2.19 -12.81 -8.27
N VAL A 31 -3.08 -13.61 -7.69
CA VAL A 31 -3.51 -13.46 -6.30
C VAL A 31 -2.37 -13.76 -5.33
N MET A 32 -1.56 -14.79 -5.58
CA MET A 32 -0.39 -15.12 -4.77
C MET A 32 0.75 -14.10 -4.95
N GLU A 33 1.01 -13.62 -6.17
CA GLU A 33 1.98 -12.53 -6.37
C GLU A 33 1.59 -11.25 -5.63
N TYR A 34 0.29 -10.93 -5.58
CA TYR A 34 -0.20 -9.82 -4.76
C TYR A 34 0.02 -10.09 -3.26
N LYS A 35 -0.31 -11.30 -2.78
CA LYS A 35 -0.07 -11.70 -1.38
C LYS A 35 1.38 -11.50 -1.00
N ASP A 36 2.30 -12.01 -1.81
CA ASP A 36 3.73 -12.01 -1.54
C ASP A 36 4.31 -10.58 -1.57
N LYS A 37 3.93 -9.77 -2.57
CA LYS A 37 4.29 -8.33 -2.62
C LYS A 37 3.79 -7.52 -1.43
N ASN A 38 2.71 -7.95 -0.78
CA ASN A 38 2.17 -7.31 0.41
C ASN A 38 2.63 -8.00 1.71
N GLU A 39 3.37 -9.11 1.62
CA GLU A 39 4.06 -9.74 2.74
C GLU A 39 5.34 -8.97 3.09
N ASP A 40 6.12 -8.57 2.09
CA ASP A 40 7.37 -7.82 2.25
C ASP A 40 7.17 -6.35 2.68
N LYS A 41 5.94 -5.83 2.52
CA LYS A 41 5.58 -4.46 2.94
C LYS A 41 5.42 -4.27 4.45
N LYS A 42 5.56 -5.34 5.26
CA LYS A 42 5.61 -5.18 6.72
C LYS A 42 6.93 -4.56 7.20
N GLU A 43 8.01 -4.58 6.43
CA GLU A 43 9.31 -4.04 6.87
C GLU A 43 9.90 -2.90 6.01
N ASN A 44 9.45 -2.68 4.78
CA ASN A 44 9.98 -1.59 3.93
C ASN A 44 8.87 -0.82 3.20
N LEU A 45 8.14 0.04 3.92
CA LEU A 45 7.31 1.05 3.27
C LEU A 45 8.22 2.02 2.51
N SER A 46 7.94 2.25 1.23
CA SER A 46 8.61 3.30 0.47
C SER A 46 8.38 4.67 1.13
N LYS A 47 9.29 5.63 0.95
CA LYS A 47 9.12 7.00 1.49
C LYS A 47 7.77 7.61 1.09
N ASN A 48 7.25 7.27 -0.09
CA ASN A 48 5.93 7.71 -0.56
C ASN A 48 4.78 7.06 0.21
N GLU A 49 4.87 5.76 0.51
CA GLU A 49 3.85 5.07 1.32
C GLU A 49 3.86 5.54 2.76
N ILE A 50 5.04 5.80 3.33
CA ILE A 50 5.19 6.42 4.66
C ILE A 50 4.54 7.81 4.66
N LEU A 51 4.86 8.63 3.66
CA LEU A 51 4.29 9.97 3.50
C LEU A 51 2.75 9.91 3.42
N LEU A 52 2.20 9.09 2.52
CA LEU A 52 0.75 8.93 2.36
C LEU A 52 0.08 8.46 3.65
N LYS A 53 0.69 7.51 4.37
CA LYS A 53 0.18 7.01 5.64
C LYS A 53 0.04 8.14 6.67
N TYR A 54 1.07 8.97 6.83
CA TYR A 54 1.01 10.08 7.79
C TYR A 54 0.08 11.19 7.32
N PHE A 55 0.14 11.57 6.04
CA PHE A 55 -0.69 12.63 5.48
C PHE A 55 -2.19 12.33 5.57
N ASN A 56 -2.58 11.07 5.36
CA ASN A 56 -3.99 10.66 5.46
C ASN A 56 -4.57 10.73 6.88
N ASN A 57 -3.72 10.71 7.91
CA ASN A 57 -4.14 10.77 9.31
C ASN A 57 -4.27 12.21 9.84
N LEU A 58 -3.89 13.21 9.04
CA LEU A 58 -4.00 14.62 9.39
C LEU A 58 -5.42 15.14 9.21
N SER A 59 -5.79 16.14 10.00
CA SER A 59 -6.95 17.00 9.73
C SER A 59 -6.77 17.81 8.46
N GLU A 60 -7.85 18.33 7.88
CA GLU A 60 -7.77 19.16 6.67
C GLU A 60 -6.89 20.40 6.86
N LEU A 61 -6.97 21.06 8.03
CA LEU A 61 -6.12 22.20 8.34
C LEU A 61 -4.63 21.83 8.39
N GLU A 62 -4.29 20.66 8.94
CA GLU A 62 -2.92 20.16 8.98
C GLU A 62 -2.41 19.77 7.59
N LYS A 63 -3.28 19.23 6.72
CA LYS A 63 -2.95 18.96 5.33
C LYS A 63 -2.64 20.23 4.57
N ASP A 64 -3.50 21.26 4.70
CA ASP A 64 -3.32 22.57 4.08
C ASP A 64 -2.01 23.24 4.54
N TYR A 65 -1.74 23.17 5.84
CA TYR A 65 -0.48 23.63 6.41
C TYR A 65 0.72 22.90 5.80
N TYR A 66 0.67 21.57 5.74
CA TYR A 66 1.76 20.75 5.18
C TYR A 66 2.02 21.04 3.70
N ILE A 67 0.95 21.16 2.90
CA ILE A 67 1.04 21.53 1.47
C ILE A 67 1.69 22.92 1.32
N SER A 68 1.29 23.87 2.16
CA SER A 68 1.85 25.22 2.15
C SER A 68 3.35 25.22 2.46
N GLU A 69 3.77 24.44 3.45
CA GLU A 69 5.19 24.32 3.85
C GLU A 69 6.06 23.74 2.73
N ILE A 70 5.64 22.62 2.12
CA ILE A 70 6.42 21.99 1.03
C ILE A 70 6.51 22.90 -0.19
N THR A 71 5.46 23.67 -0.46
CA THR A 71 5.40 24.62 -1.57
C THR A 71 6.35 25.78 -1.33
N ALA A 72 6.31 26.37 -0.12
CA ALA A 72 7.22 27.45 0.26
C ALA A 72 8.69 27.01 0.15
N ARG A 73 9.01 25.78 0.57
CA ARG A 73 10.37 25.22 0.47
C ARG A 73 10.82 25.05 -0.98
N ALA A 74 9.93 24.61 -1.88
CA ALA A 74 10.24 24.48 -3.30
C ALA A 74 10.49 25.85 -3.93
N LEU A 75 9.64 26.83 -3.66
CA LEU A 75 9.79 28.21 -4.16
C LEU A 75 11.09 28.85 -3.66
N LYS A 76 11.44 28.69 -2.38
CA LYS A 76 12.69 29.22 -1.83
C LYS A 76 13.92 28.69 -2.57
N LYS A 77 13.93 27.41 -2.93
CA LYS A 77 15.03 26.83 -3.74
C LYS A 77 15.16 27.47 -5.11
N GLU A 78 14.07 27.94 -5.72
CA GLU A 78 14.12 28.65 -7.00
C GLU A 78 14.60 30.09 -6.84
N ILE A 79 14.36 30.73 -5.69
CA ILE A 79 14.88 32.08 -5.39
C ILE A 79 16.38 32.04 -5.09
N ASP A 80 16.84 30.99 -4.40
CA ASP A 80 18.23 30.82 -3.99
C ASP A 80 19.15 30.27 -5.12
N LYS A 81 18.61 30.03 -6.32
CA LYS A 81 19.34 29.61 -7.54
C LYS A 81 19.90 30.80 -8.30
#